data_AF-A0A6M0B0C4-F1
#
_entry.id   AF-A0A6M0B0C4-F1
#
_cell.length_a   1.000
_cell.length_b   1.000
_cell.length_c   1.000
_cell.angle_alpha   90.00
_cell.angle_beta   90.00
_cell.angle_gamma   90.00
#
_symmetry.space_group_name_H-M   'P 1'
#
loop_
_entity.id
_entity.type
_entity.pdbx_description
1 polymer ?
#
loop_
_entity_poly.entity_id
_entity_poly.type
_entity_poly.pdbx_seq_one_letter_code
_entity_poly.pdbx_strand_id
1 'polypeptide(L)'
;MNAGNTPGYLLKQIESALCRAFPSKTKLEMMLRHQFSQNLEEIARGENLTEIVYKVVQDFNTSNSLAQLIKKALNENPNNASLKAIKEKFKITTSLVNLLLPLQKQIIKPMQQAYSACCYDKLGDNRKYEIPDNLNDILDNLDNIPQQNDHENPIIEFVARLLITGHIPKPIAEQLKQWLEENDSAAQWERLIKTLKFQQNDLLLDEDGRVIKSENELLPPRHSFDSNWLNELEAPEGTVKLRSKFYLQRENEAKWLDKVLGWGETIRVKGAHQMGKSSLLARMHQQAKQNSQAALYLDFQRLDKTFLSTLDSLLRYLAARMTKHWRTSRSPDSYWSSSLGAKDKLYQIRLNSYR
;
A
#
# COMPACT_ATOMS: atom_id res chain seq x y z
N MET A 1 16.08 -3.04 25.02
CA MET A 1 17.19 -3.97 24.72
C MET A 1 16.75 -4.78 23.51
N ASN A 2 17.41 -4.62 22.37
CA ASN A 2 17.09 -5.45 21.20
C ASN A 2 17.55 -6.86 21.54
N ALA A 3 16.70 -7.89 21.48
CA ALA A 3 17.19 -9.25 21.49
C ALA A 3 17.98 -9.46 20.17
N GLY A 4 19.01 -10.31 20.15
CA GLY A 4 19.93 -10.58 19.02
C GLY A 4 19.30 -11.15 17.75
N ASN A 5 18.16 -10.62 17.32
CA ASN A 5 17.40 -10.99 16.14
C ASN A 5 17.74 -10.10 14.94
N THR A 6 18.96 -9.59 14.84
CA THR A 6 19.37 -8.76 13.69
C THR A 6 19.31 -9.62 12.41
N PRO A 7 18.52 -9.24 11.39
CA PRO A 7 18.44 -10.02 10.16
C PRO A 7 19.79 -10.12 9.43
N GLY A 8 20.05 -11.24 8.77
CA GLY A 8 21.33 -11.49 8.09
C GLY A 8 21.67 -10.45 7.01
N TYR A 9 20.68 -10.00 6.24
CA TYR A 9 20.89 -8.93 5.25
C TYR A 9 21.34 -7.62 5.90
N LEU A 10 20.84 -7.32 7.11
CA LEU A 10 21.18 -6.11 7.83
C LEU A 10 22.59 -6.20 8.42
N LEU A 11 23.02 -7.37 8.89
CA LEU A 11 24.40 -7.62 9.28
C LEU A 11 25.36 -7.33 8.11
N LYS A 12 25.07 -7.83 6.91
CA LYS A 12 25.85 -7.55 5.69
C LYS A 12 25.92 -6.05 5.35
N GLN A 13 24.84 -5.32 5.58
CA GLN A 13 24.82 -3.86 5.38
C GLN A 13 25.63 -3.11 6.45
N ILE A 14 25.62 -3.57 7.70
CA ILE A 14 26.49 -3.06 8.78
C ILE A 14 27.96 -3.32 8.44
N GLU A 15 28.32 -4.52 8.01
CA GLU A 15 29.68 -4.88 7.57
C GLU A 15 30.14 -3.95 6.45
N SER A 16 29.30 -3.72 5.45
CA SER A 16 29.59 -2.81 4.34
C SER A 16 29.78 -1.36 4.81
N ALA A 17 28.95 -0.88 5.74
CA ALA A 17 29.07 0.45 6.30
C ALA A 17 30.35 0.63 7.13
N LEU A 18 30.73 -0.38 7.92
CA LEU A 18 31.98 -0.40 8.68
C LEU A 18 33.21 -0.44 7.77
N CYS A 19 33.21 -1.26 6.71
CA CYS A 19 34.29 -1.27 5.72
C CYS A 19 34.48 0.12 5.07
N ARG A 20 33.39 0.82 4.75
CA ARG A 20 33.45 2.18 4.18
C ARG A 20 33.93 3.23 5.19
N ALA A 21 33.55 3.10 6.46
CA ALA A 21 33.97 4.03 7.51
C ALA A 21 35.42 3.80 7.96
N PHE A 22 35.88 2.56 7.94
CA PHE A 22 37.21 2.15 8.37
C PHE A 22 37.89 1.35 7.26
N PRO A 23 38.40 2.02 6.21
CA PRO A 23 38.91 1.37 4.98
C PRO A 23 40.23 0.60 5.16
N SER A 24 40.77 0.50 6.38
CA SER A 24 41.95 -0.32 6.68
C SER A 24 41.83 -0.99 8.04
N LYS A 25 42.52 -2.13 8.21
CA LYS A 25 42.59 -2.87 9.48
C LYS A 25 43.01 -1.97 10.64
N THR A 26 44.02 -1.14 10.44
CA THR A 26 44.51 -0.19 11.44
C THR A 26 43.44 0.82 11.87
N LYS A 27 42.66 1.37 10.93
CA LYS A 27 41.58 2.31 11.28
C LYS A 27 40.48 1.64 12.10
N LEU A 28 40.13 0.41 11.77
CA LEU A 28 39.16 -0.37 12.55
C LEU A 28 39.70 -0.68 13.95
N GLU A 29 40.97 -1.09 14.03
CA GLU A 29 41.65 -1.35 15.30
C GLU A 29 41.72 -0.11 16.19
N MET A 30 42.05 1.06 15.63
CA MET A 30 42.04 2.32 16.35
C MET A 30 40.65 2.60 16.94
N MET A 31 39.58 2.41 16.16
CA MET A 31 38.21 2.61 16.66
C MET A 31 37.88 1.65 17.81
N LEU A 32 38.20 0.36 17.68
CA LEU A 32 37.93 -0.62 18.74
C LEU A 32 38.75 -0.33 20.01
N ARG A 33 40.02 0.05 19.87
CA ARG A 33 40.87 0.43 21.02
C ARG A 33 40.36 1.70 21.68
N HIS A 34 40.09 2.77 20.93
CA HIS A 34 39.67 4.05 21.50
C HIS A 34 38.27 4.01 22.10
N GLN A 35 37.33 3.35 21.42
CA GLN A 35 35.93 3.39 21.81
C GLN A 35 35.54 2.22 22.74
N PHE A 36 36.23 1.09 22.69
CA PHE A 36 35.87 -0.11 23.46
C PHE A 36 36.99 -0.62 24.38
N SER A 37 38.20 -0.06 24.31
CA SER A 37 39.37 -0.59 25.02
C SER A 37 39.64 -2.06 24.68
N GLN A 38 39.28 -2.50 23.47
CA GLN A 38 39.45 -3.87 23.01
C GLN A 38 40.52 -3.98 21.94
N ASN A 39 41.23 -5.11 21.92
CA ASN A 39 42.23 -5.42 20.92
C ASN A 39 41.58 -6.18 19.75
N LEU A 40 41.79 -5.70 18.53
CA LEU A 40 41.23 -6.33 17.33
C LEU A 40 41.69 -7.80 17.18
N GLU A 41 42.94 -8.11 17.53
CA GLU A 41 43.50 -9.47 17.41
C GLU A 41 42.91 -10.48 18.40
N GLU A 42 42.26 -9.99 19.46
CA GLU A 42 41.54 -10.79 20.45
C GLU A 42 40.09 -11.05 20.01
N ILE A 43 39.49 -10.11 19.26
CA ILE A 43 38.11 -10.21 18.76
C ILE A 43 38.07 -10.99 17.44
N ALA A 44 38.92 -10.63 16.49
CA ALA A 44 38.82 -11.07 15.11
C ALA A 44 40.19 -11.13 14.42
N ARG A 45 40.65 -12.36 14.15
CA ARG A 45 41.80 -12.61 13.26
C ARG A 45 41.31 -12.89 11.85
N GLY A 46 41.99 -12.38 10.84
CA GLY A 46 41.65 -12.59 9.43
C GLY A 46 42.70 -12.01 8.49
N GLU A 47 42.67 -12.44 7.23
CA GLU A 47 43.67 -12.06 6.23
C GLU A 47 43.31 -10.75 5.52
N ASN A 48 42.01 -10.47 5.36
CA ASN A 48 41.51 -9.28 4.71
C ASN A 48 40.49 -8.53 5.60
N LEU A 49 40.33 -7.23 5.33
CA LEU A 49 39.48 -6.35 6.12
C LEU A 49 38.01 -6.81 6.17
N THR A 50 37.48 -7.33 5.06
CA THR A 50 36.09 -7.78 4.99
C THR A 50 35.83 -8.96 5.93
N GLU A 51 36.73 -9.94 5.95
CA GLU A 51 36.67 -11.08 6.87
C GLU A 51 36.78 -10.63 8.33
N ILE A 52 37.70 -9.70 8.62
CA ILE A 52 37.88 -9.14 9.96
C ILE A 52 36.60 -8.42 10.41
N VAL A 53 36.04 -7.55 9.57
CA VAL A 53 34.80 -6.81 9.86
C VAL A 53 33.63 -7.77 10.08
N TYR A 54 33.49 -8.81 9.25
CA TYR A 54 32.48 -9.86 9.46
C TYR A 54 32.60 -10.48 10.86
N LYS A 55 33.80 -10.90 11.26
CA LYS A 55 34.02 -11.50 12.59
C LYS A 55 33.74 -10.52 13.73
N VAL A 56 34.14 -9.25 13.60
CA VAL A 56 33.79 -8.21 14.58
C VAL A 56 32.27 -8.04 14.68
N VAL A 57 31.56 -7.97 13.56
CA VAL A 57 30.10 -7.83 13.56
C VAL A 57 29.42 -9.04 14.21
N GLN A 58 29.90 -10.26 13.96
CA GLN A 58 29.39 -11.49 14.59
C GLN A 58 29.60 -11.50 16.11
N ASP A 59 30.79 -11.10 16.59
CA ASP A 59 31.09 -11.02 18.03
C ASP A 59 30.17 -10.02 18.75
N PHE A 60 30.00 -8.83 18.17
CA PHE A 60 29.10 -7.81 18.69
C PHE A 60 27.62 -8.18 18.55
N ASN A 61 27.23 -9.01 17.58
CA ASN A 61 25.88 -9.53 17.47
C ASN A 61 25.59 -10.54 18.59
N THR A 62 26.54 -11.46 18.83
CA THR A 62 26.42 -12.51 19.85
C THR A 62 26.38 -11.92 21.26
N SER A 63 27.17 -10.87 21.51
CA SER A 63 27.17 -10.12 22.78
C SER A 63 26.07 -9.06 22.89
N ASN A 64 25.13 -9.02 21.93
CA ASN A 64 24.02 -8.06 21.87
C ASN A 64 24.46 -6.58 21.97
N SER A 65 25.64 -6.28 21.44
CA SER A 65 26.32 -4.98 21.54
C SER A 65 26.43 -4.27 20.19
N LEU A 66 25.79 -4.76 19.12
CA LEU A 66 25.77 -4.12 17.79
C LEU A 66 25.31 -2.66 17.82
N ALA A 67 24.28 -2.34 18.62
CA ALA A 67 23.81 -0.97 18.76
C ALA A 67 24.93 -0.04 19.26
N GLN A 68 25.76 -0.52 20.19
CA GLN A 68 26.90 0.20 20.71
C GLN A 68 28.02 0.29 19.67
N LEU A 69 28.30 -0.79 18.93
CA LEU A 69 29.26 -0.80 17.84
C LEU A 69 28.95 0.29 16.82
N ILE A 70 27.71 0.34 16.32
CA ILE A 70 27.28 1.35 15.33
C ILE A 70 27.37 2.76 15.93
N LYS A 71 26.90 2.95 17.17
CA LYS A 71 26.93 4.27 17.84
C LYS A 71 28.37 4.79 18.01
N LYS A 72 29.28 3.96 18.51
CA LYS A 72 30.67 4.33 18.75
C LYS A 72 31.48 4.47 17.46
N ALA A 73 31.22 3.63 16.46
CA ALA A 73 31.76 3.80 15.11
C ALA A 73 31.35 5.15 14.49
N LEU A 74 30.10 5.58 14.70
CA LEU A 74 29.63 6.89 14.25
C LEU A 74 30.26 8.05 15.03
N ASN A 75 30.56 7.88 16.33
CA ASN A 75 31.29 8.88 17.10
C ASN A 75 32.71 9.12 16.56
N GLU A 76 33.41 8.05 16.14
CA GLU A 76 34.73 8.14 15.52
C GLU A 76 34.67 8.76 14.12
N ASN A 77 33.58 8.51 13.38
CA ASN A 77 33.35 9.05 12.03
C ASN A 77 31.99 9.76 11.88
N PRO A 78 31.79 10.95 12.50
CA PRO A 78 30.48 11.60 12.58
C PRO A 78 29.88 12.01 11.24
N ASN A 79 30.70 12.17 10.21
CA ASN A 79 30.28 12.61 8.88
C ASN A 79 30.05 11.44 7.90
N ASN A 80 30.25 10.19 8.31
CA ASN A 80 30.05 9.06 7.42
C ASN A 80 28.55 8.80 7.17
N ALA A 81 28.09 9.07 5.94
CA ALA A 81 26.69 8.92 5.56
C ALA A 81 26.19 7.46 5.66
N SER A 82 27.03 6.47 5.35
CA SER A 82 26.68 5.04 5.47
C SER A 82 26.41 4.65 6.92
N LEU A 83 27.21 5.14 7.88
CA LEU A 83 26.99 4.90 9.30
C LEU A 83 25.73 5.60 9.84
N LYS A 84 25.40 6.80 9.33
CA LYS A 84 24.13 7.47 9.69
C LYS A 84 22.92 6.68 9.21
N ALA A 85 22.92 6.30 7.93
CA ALA A 85 21.85 5.52 7.32
C ALA A 85 21.67 4.17 8.03
N ILE A 86 22.76 3.44 8.31
CA ILE A 86 22.66 2.13 8.97
C ILE A 86 22.18 2.25 10.42
N LYS A 87 22.51 3.33 11.13
CA LYS A 87 22.04 3.56 12.51
C LYS A 87 20.52 3.68 12.57
N GLU A 88 19.93 4.53 11.72
CA GLU A 88 18.48 4.71 11.66
C GLU A 88 17.79 3.41 11.22
N LYS A 89 18.32 2.79 10.15
CA LYS A 89 17.82 1.53 9.63
C LYS A 89 17.87 0.39 10.65
N PHE A 90 18.96 0.30 11.42
CA PHE A 90 19.13 -0.69 12.48
C PHE A 90 18.07 -0.52 13.57
N LYS A 91 17.82 0.71 14.02
CA LYS A 91 16.79 1.01 15.02
C LYS A 91 15.40 0.57 14.54
N ILE A 92 15.00 0.98 13.34
CA ILE A 92 13.69 0.68 12.75
C ILE A 92 13.53 -0.84 12.58
N THR A 93 14.48 -1.49 11.90
CA THR A 93 14.36 -2.91 11.55
C THR A 93 14.34 -3.81 12.78
N THR A 94 15.28 -3.63 13.70
CA THR A 94 15.40 -4.54 14.86
C THR A 94 14.24 -4.41 15.84
N SER A 95 13.71 -3.19 16.02
CA SER A 95 12.52 -2.98 16.85
C SER A 95 11.29 -3.67 16.24
N LEU A 96 11.10 -3.57 14.92
CA LEU A 96 10.00 -4.25 14.23
C LEU A 96 10.14 -5.78 14.26
N VAL A 97 11.35 -6.30 14.02
CA VAL A 97 11.63 -7.75 14.07
C VAL A 97 11.33 -8.31 15.46
N ASN A 98 11.70 -7.61 16.53
CA ASN A 98 11.41 -8.04 17.89
C ASN A 98 9.90 -8.12 18.19
N LEU A 99 9.08 -7.28 17.54
CA LEU A 99 7.63 -7.34 17.66
C LEU A 99 7.03 -8.47 16.83
N LEU A 100 7.48 -8.63 15.58
CA LEU A 100 6.81 -9.48 14.59
C LEU A 100 7.33 -10.91 14.52
N LEU A 101 8.63 -11.15 14.78
CA LEU A 101 9.26 -12.46 14.67
C LEU A 101 8.62 -13.53 15.58
N PRO A 102 8.28 -13.26 16.86
CA PRO A 102 7.60 -14.25 17.71
C PRO A 102 6.24 -14.70 17.18
N LEU A 103 5.62 -13.87 16.34
CA LEU A 103 4.27 -14.06 15.82
C LEU A 103 4.25 -14.50 14.36
N GLN A 104 5.41 -14.56 13.70
CA GLN A 104 5.51 -14.80 12.26
C GLN A 104 4.64 -15.97 11.80
N LYS A 105 4.69 -17.12 12.46
CA LYS A 105 3.88 -18.29 12.07
C LYS A 105 2.37 -18.03 12.05
N GLN A 106 1.88 -17.15 12.91
CA GLN A 106 0.45 -16.84 13.04
C GLN A 106 0.00 -15.78 12.03
N ILE A 107 0.87 -14.81 11.71
CA ILE A 107 0.53 -13.63 10.92
C ILE A 107 1.33 -13.49 9.62
N ILE A 108 2.06 -14.53 9.18
CA ILE A 108 2.84 -14.50 7.93
C ILE A 108 1.96 -14.22 6.71
N LYS A 109 0.74 -14.77 6.65
CA LYS A 109 -0.19 -14.49 5.53
C LYS A 109 -0.57 -13.00 5.47
N PRO A 110 -1.02 -12.36 6.58
CA PRO A 110 -1.15 -10.91 6.66
C PRO A 110 0.10 -10.12 6.24
N MET A 111 1.29 -10.56 6.66
CA MET A 111 2.55 -9.92 6.26
C MET A 111 2.76 -10.01 4.74
N GLN A 112 2.58 -11.19 4.16
CA GLN A 112 2.72 -11.40 2.71
C GLN A 112 1.72 -10.56 1.91
N GLN A 113 0.49 -10.40 2.40
CA GLN A 113 -0.53 -9.53 1.80
C GLN A 113 -0.09 -8.05 1.82
N ALA A 114 0.34 -7.56 3.00
CA ALA A 114 0.83 -6.20 3.15
C ALA A 114 2.06 -5.91 2.27
N TYR A 115 3.00 -6.85 2.23
CA TYR A 115 4.18 -6.79 1.36
C TYR A 115 3.80 -6.71 -0.13
N SER A 116 2.88 -7.57 -0.57
CA SER A 116 2.41 -7.58 -1.96
C SER A 116 1.77 -6.24 -2.35
N ALA A 117 0.99 -5.66 -1.44
CA ALA A 117 0.38 -4.35 -1.63
C ALA A 117 1.42 -3.21 -1.73
N CYS A 118 2.52 -3.26 -0.95
CA CYS A 118 3.64 -2.33 -1.10
C CYS A 118 4.33 -2.46 -2.47
N CYS A 119 4.49 -3.69 -2.97
CA CYS A 119 5.19 -3.95 -4.23
C CYS A 119 4.36 -3.52 -5.44
N TYR A 120 3.06 -3.81 -5.43
CA TYR A 120 2.14 -3.46 -6.52
C TYR A 120 2.16 -1.97 -6.84
N ASP A 121 2.08 -1.14 -5.80
CA ASP A 121 2.02 0.32 -5.95
C ASP A 121 3.34 0.93 -6.47
N LYS A 122 4.48 0.23 -6.30
CA LYS A 122 5.82 0.77 -6.63
C LYS A 122 6.43 0.22 -7.92
N LEU A 123 6.00 -0.96 -8.40
CA LEU A 123 6.75 -1.70 -9.42
C LEU A 123 6.00 -2.00 -10.73
N GLY A 124 4.67 -1.80 -10.78
CA GLY A 124 3.85 -2.02 -11.98
C GLY A 124 3.65 -3.51 -12.36
N ASP A 125 2.60 -3.79 -13.15
CA ASP A 125 1.93 -5.10 -13.31
C ASP A 125 2.72 -6.24 -14.01
N ASN A 126 3.99 -6.03 -14.41
CA ASN A 126 4.68 -6.93 -15.36
C ASN A 126 5.88 -7.71 -14.81
N ARG A 127 6.15 -7.70 -13.50
CA ARG A 127 7.22 -8.53 -12.91
C ARG A 127 6.62 -9.56 -11.95
N LYS A 128 6.82 -10.85 -12.25
CA LYS A 128 6.54 -11.94 -11.30
C LYS A 128 7.51 -11.78 -10.13
N TYR A 129 7.03 -11.28 -9.00
CA TYR A 129 7.80 -11.26 -7.76
C TYR A 129 7.42 -12.46 -6.91
N GLU A 130 8.44 -13.12 -6.37
CA GLU A 130 8.24 -14.18 -5.39
C GLU A 130 7.81 -13.55 -4.06
N ILE A 131 6.71 -14.08 -3.50
CA ILE A 131 6.23 -13.68 -2.19
C ILE A 131 7.13 -14.38 -1.16
N PRO A 132 7.87 -13.65 -0.31
CA PRO A 132 8.80 -14.30 0.60
C PRO A 132 8.08 -15.06 1.72
N ASP A 133 8.68 -16.16 2.17
CA ASP A 133 8.08 -17.07 3.15
C ASP A 133 8.32 -16.67 4.62
N ASN A 134 9.17 -15.67 4.87
CA ASN A 134 9.52 -15.23 6.22
C ASN A 134 9.69 -13.71 6.32
N LEU A 135 9.66 -13.20 7.56
CA LEU A 135 9.73 -11.76 7.85
C LEU A 135 11.05 -11.14 7.38
N ASN A 136 12.18 -11.83 7.53
CA ASN A 136 13.48 -11.25 7.20
C ASN A 136 13.61 -10.99 5.71
N ASP A 137 13.14 -11.90 4.87
CA ASP A 137 13.16 -11.75 3.42
C ASP A 137 12.16 -10.68 2.94
N ILE A 138 11.00 -10.57 3.60
CA ILE A 138 10.05 -9.46 3.37
C ILE A 138 10.76 -8.13 3.62
N LEU A 139 11.44 -7.98 4.76
CA LEU A 139 12.11 -6.73 5.13
C LEU A 139 13.30 -6.42 4.21
N ASP A 140 14.10 -7.42 3.83
CA ASP A 140 15.20 -7.25 2.86
C ASP A 140 14.65 -6.75 1.52
N ASN A 141 13.60 -7.39 1.00
CA ASN A 141 13.01 -6.97 -0.26
C ASN A 141 12.48 -5.55 -0.20
N LEU A 142 11.76 -5.18 0.88
CA LEU A 142 11.22 -3.82 1.09
C LEU A 142 12.33 -2.76 1.08
N ASP A 143 13.46 -3.05 1.72
CA ASP A 143 14.61 -2.16 1.76
C ASP A 143 15.27 -1.92 0.41
N ASN A 144 15.15 -2.90 -0.50
CA ASN A 144 15.70 -2.81 -1.85
C ASN A 144 14.69 -2.26 -2.87
N ILE A 145 13.47 -1.91 -2.46
CA ILE A 145 12.50 -1.29 -3.38
C ILE A 145 12.98 0.12 -3.76
N PRO A 146 13.06 0.45 -5.07
CA PRO A 146 13.38 1.81 -5.52
C PRO A 146 12.37 2.81 -4.95
N GLN A 147 12.85 3.77 -4.16
CA GLN A 147 12.01 4.84 -3.64
C GLN A 147 11.80 5.89 -4.74
N GLN A 148 10.55 6.19 -5.07
CA GLN A 148 10.22 7.25 -6.04
C GLN A 148 10.37 8.66 -5.44
N ASN A 149 10.29 8.78 -4.11
CA ASN A 149 10.45 10.03 -3.35
C ASN A 149 11.26 9.78 -2.07
N ASP A 150 12.12 10.72 -1.67
CA ASP A 150 13.03 10.64 -0.50
C ASP A 150 12.33 10.53 0.87
N HIS A 151 11.00 10.66 0.90
CA HIS A 151 10.23 10.67 2.14
C HIS A 151 9.59 9.33 2.48
N GLU A 152 9.46 8.38 1.54
CA GLU A 152 8.69 7.16 1.78
C GLU A 152 9.56 6.00 2.25
N ASN A 153 9.52 5.69 3.55
CA ASN A 153 10.15 4.48 4.08
C ASN A 153 9.27 3.24 3.81
N PRO A 154 9.68 2.28 2.96
CA PRO A 154 8.86 1.12 2.60
C PRO A 154 8.48 0.24 3.80
N ILE A 155 9.30 0.21 4.86
CA ILE A 155 9.00 -0.54 6.09
C ILE A 155 7.85 0.12 6.87
N ILE A 156 7.83 1.45 6.95
CA ILE A 156 6.74 2.20 7.61
C ILE A 156 5.42 1.95 6.87
N GLU A 157 5.45 2.02 5.53
CA GLU A 157 4.29 1.73 4.69
C GLU A 157 3.80 0.29 4.86
N PHE A 158 4.72 -0.68 4.88
CA PHE A 158 4.40 -2.08 5.13
C PHE A 158 3.66 -2.27 6.45
N VAL A 159 4.13 -1.68 7.55
CA VAL A 159 3.46 -1.77 8.85
C VAL A 159 2.08 -1.11 8.84
N ALA A 160 1.95 0.05 8.20
CA ALA A 160 0.67 0.73 8.05
C ALA A 160 -0.35 -0.11 7.24
N ARG A 161 0.10 -0.76 6.15
CA ARG A 161 -0.75 -1.67 5.36
C ARG A 161 -1.11 -2.91 6.15
N LEU A 162 -0.16 -3.49 6.87
CA LEU A 162 -0.38 -4.65 7.73
C LEU A 162 -1.53 -4.38 8.72
N LEU A 163 -1.57 -3.19 9.35
CA LEU A 163 -2.67 -2.77 10.23
C LEU A 163 -4.04 -2.63 9.54
N ILE A 164 -4.07 -2.42 8.22
CA ILE A 164 -5.28 -2.19 7.43
C ILE A 164 -5.81 -3.48 6.80
N THR A 165 -4.91 -4.26 6.20
CA THR A 165 -5.25 -5.42 5.36
C THR A 165 -5.21 -6.72 6.15
N GLY A 166 -4.43 -6.77 7.24
CA GLY A 166 -4.25 -7.96 8.03
C GLY A 166 -5.34 -8.16 9.09
N HIS A 167 -5.88 -9.38 9.19
CA HIS A 167 -6.53 -9.85 10.41
C HIS A 167 -5.49 -10.04 11.52
N ILE A 168 -5.08 -8.94 12.16
CA ILE A 168 -4.09 -8.95 13.25
C ILE A 168 -4.81 -8.97 14.60
N PRO A 169 -4.37 -9.79 15.57
CA PRO A 169 -4.91 -9.74 16.92
C PRO A 169 -4.75 -8.34 17.54
N LYS A 170 -5.79 -7.84 18.19
CA LYS A 170 -5.84 -6.47 18.75
C LYS A 170 -4.60 -6.06 19.58
N PRO A 171 -4.04 -6.90 20.48
CA PRO A 171 -2.87 -6.50 21.27
C PRO A 171 -1.64 -6.17 20.40
N ILE A 172 -1.48 -6.90 19.29
CA ILE A 172 -0.37 -6.71 18.36
C ILE A 172 -0.61 -5.46 17.50
N ALA A 173 -1.86 -5.25 17.08
CA ALA A 173 -2.22 -4.06 16.33
C ALA A 173 -1.94 -2.76 17.12
N GLU A 174 -2.20 -2.75 18.44
CA GLU A 174 -1.86 -1.59 19.28
C GLU A 174 -0.35 -1.40 19.43
N GLN A 175 0.43 -2.48 19.59
CA GLN A 175 1.90 -2.38 19.62
C GLN A 175 2.47 -1.86 18.29
N LEU A 176 1.91 -2.27 17.15
CA LEU A 176 2.34 -1.79 15.84
C LEU A 176 1.97 -0.32 15.60
N LYS A 177 0.82 0.15 16.11
CA LYS A 177 0.46 1.57 16.08
C LYS A 177 1.44 2.41 16.91
N GLN A 178 1.71 2.00 18.14
CA GLN A 178 2.69 2.67 18.99
C GLN A 178 4.06 2.69 18.31
N TRP A 179 4.46 1.58 17.69
CA TRP A 179 5.70 1.51 16.94
C TRP A 179 5.74 2.51 15.76
N LEU A 180 4.63 2.70 15.04
CA LEU A 180 4.54 3.70 13.98
C LEU A 180 4.68 5.13 14.53
N GLU A 181 4.03 5.45 15.64
CA GLU A 181 4.14 6.76 16.30
C GLU A 181 5.58 7.09 16.71
N GLU A 182 6.36 6.08 17.13
CA GLU A 182 7.75 6.24 17.57
C GLU A 182 8.77 6.33 16.42
N ASN A 183 8.44 5.81 15.23
CA ASN A 183 9.40 5.63 14.13
C ASN A 183 9.05 6.40 12.85
N ASP A 184 7.84 6.95 12.72
CA ASP A 184 7.44 7.81 11.62
C ASP A 184 7.25 9.27 12.08
N SER A 185 8.37 9.98 12.14
CA SER A 185 8.42 11.39 12.57
C SER A 185 7.59 12.36 11.72
N ALA A 186 7.18 11.96 10.51
CA ALA A 186 6.44 12.81 9.59
C ALA A 186 4.93 12.50 9.56
N ALA A 187 4.46 11.58 10.42
CA ALA A 187 3.07 11.10 10.47
C ALA A 187 2.53 10.69 9.09
N GLN A 188 3.40 10.12 8.27
CA GLN A 188 3.06 9.62 6.94
C GLN A 188 2.07 8.48 7.04
N TRP A 189 2.19 7.62 8.05
CA TRP A 189 1.30 6.49 8.28
C TRP A 189 -0.13 6.94 8.53
N GLU A 190 -0.41 8.05 9.22
CA GLU A 190 -1.79 8.53 9.41
C GLU A 190 -2.40 8.99 8.09
N ARG A 191 -1.62 9.72 7.28
CA ARG A 191 -2.04 10.16 5.94
C ARG A 191 -2.26 8.96 5.04
N LEU A 192 -1.35 8.00 5.07
CA LEU A 192 -1.42 6.76 4.31
C LEU A 192 -2.62 5.93 4.76
N ILE A 193 -2.86 5.77 6.06
CA ILE A 193 -4.05 5.09 6.57
C ILE A 193 -5.32 5.81 6.16
N LYS A 194 -5.36 7.14 6.18
CA LYS A 194 -6.51 7.90 5.70
C LYS A 194 -6.76 7.67 4.21
N THR A 195 -5.71 7.69 3.39
CA THR A 195 -5.78 7.42 1.94
C THR A 195 -6.18 5.98 1.66
N LEU A 196 -5.57 5.01 2.34
CA LEU A 196 -5.86 3.59 2.20
C LEU A 196 -7.23 3.23 2.76
N LYS A 197 -7.68 3.82 3.87
CA LYS A 197 -9.07 3.69 4.34
C LYS A 197 -10.05 4.37 3.42
N PHE A 198 -9.67 5.46 2.74
CA PHE A 198 -10.48 6.04 1.68
C PHE A 198 -10.58 5.09 0.48
N GLN A 199 -9.50 4.37 0.14
CA GLN A 199 -9.49 3.30 -0.87
C GLN A 199 -10.20 2.01 -0.41
N GLN A 200 -10.18 1.68 0.88
CA GLN A 200 -10.78 0.48 1.50
C GLN A 200 -12.27 0.69 1.85
N ASN A 201 -12.68 1.93 2.16
CA ASN A 201 -14.09 2.32 2.35
C ASN A 201 -14.84 2.53 1.03
N ASP A 202 -14.32 2.05 -0.09
CA ASP A 202 -15.17 1.66 -1.22
C ASP A 202 -15.97 0.38 -0.85
N LEU A 203 -16.73 0.44 0.25
CA LEU A 203 -18.14 0.07 0.11
C LEU A 203 -18.65 1.02 -0.97
N LEU A 204 -18.68 0.54 -2.22
CA LEU A 204 -19.52 1.18 -3.22
C LEU A 204 -20.96 0.95 -2.76
N LEU A 205 -21.38 1.74 -1.78
CA LEU A 205 -22.78 2.06 -1.65
C LEU A 205 -23.09 2.84 -2.92
N ASP A 206 -24.05 2.36 -3.70
CA ASP A 206 -24.74 3.32 -4.53
C ASP A 206 -25.29 4.44 -3.62
N GLU A 207 -25.65 5.58 -4.21
CA GLU A 207 -26.17 6.67 -3.37
C GLU A 207 -27.56 6.36 -2.77
N ASP A 208 -28.10 5.16 -3.00
CA ASP A 208 -29.30 4.55 -2.42
C ASP A 208 -28.99 3.63 -1.22
N GLY A 209 -27.73 3.58 -0.77
CA GLY A 209 -27.31 2.85 0.42
C GLY A 209 -27.17 1.34 0.22
N ARG A 210 -27.02 0.85 -1.01
CA ARG A 210 -26.85 -0.59 -1.30
C ARG A 210 -25.41 -0.96 -1.60
N VAL A 211 -24.96 -2.04 -0.96
CA VAL A 211 -23.63 -2.64 -1.15
C VAL A 211 -23.47 -3.19 -2.57
N ILE A 212 -22.64 -2.55 -3.39
CA ILE A 212 -22.02 -3.16 -4.56
C ILE A 212 -20.91 -4.05 -4.00
N LYS A 213 -21.16 -5.37 -3.96
CA LYS A 213 -20.32 -6.34 -3.26
C LYS A 213 -18.87 -6.31 -3.76
N SER A 214 -17.98 -5.81 -2.91
CA SER A 214 -16.54 -6.05 -2.94
C SER A 214 -16.17 -6.99 -1.80
N GLU A 215 -15.63 -8.16 -2.12
CA GLU A 215 -14.91 -9.02 -1.18
C GLU A 215 -13.48 -9.22 -1.69
N ASN A 216 -12.55 -9.36 -0.74
CA ASN A 216 -11.11 -9.21 -0.90
C ASN A 216 -10.38 -10.42 -1.53
N GLU A 217 -9.29 -10.06 -2.23
CA GLU A 217 -8.05 -10.77 -2.59
C GLU A 217 -8.03 -12.08 -3.42
N LEU A 218 -7.07 -12.10 -4.36
CA LEU A 218 -6.79 -13.13 -5.36
C LEU A 218 -5.81 -14.19 -4.84
N LEU A 219 -6.10 -15.46 -5.11
CA LEU A 219 -5.09 -16.51 -5.30
C LEU A 219 -4.93 -16.78 -6.80
N PRO A 220 -3.71 -16.99 -7.33
CA PRO A 220 -3.52 -17.55 -8.66
C PRO A 220 -3.72 -19.08 -8.61
N PRO A 221 -4.55 -19.71 -9.46
CA PRO A 221 -4.47 -21.15 -9.67
C PRO A 221 -3.35 -21.46 -10.68
N ARG A 222 -2.29 -22.10 -10.19
CA ARG A 222 -1.48 -23.00 -11.02
C ARG A 222 -2.36 -24.19 -11.45
N HIS A 223 -2.01 -24.78 -12.59
CA HIS A 223 -2.63 -26.00 -13.11
C HIS A 223 -2.46 -27.19 -12.14
N SER A 224 -3.40 -27.37 -11.22
CA SER A 224 -3.74 -28.65 -10.60
C SER A 224 -5.19 -28.55 -10.10
N PHE A 225 -6.04 -29.48 -10.52
CA PHE A 225 -7.48 -29.47 -10.23
C PHE A 225 -7.72 -29.65 -8.72
N ASP A 226 -8.12 -28.58 -8.02
CA ASP A 226 -8.45 -28.58 -6.58
C ASP A 226 -9.95 -28.41 -6.36
N SER A 227 -10.65 -29.48 -5.96
CA SER A 227 -12.11 -29.56 -5.82
C SER A 227 -12.76 -28.52 -4.89
N ASN A 228 -11.98 -27.77 -4.10
CA ASN A 228 -12.47 -26.63 -3.33
C ASN A 228 -12.95 -25.44 -4.19
N TRP A 229 -12.60 -25.37 -5.48
CA TRP A 229 -13.10 -24.34 -6.41
C TRP A 229 -14.63 -24.34 -6.54
N LEU A 230 -15.28 -25.49 -6.33
CA LEU A 230 -16.74 -25.63 -6.37
C LEU A 230 -17.43 -24.81 -5.26
N ASN A 231 -16.74 -24.57 -4.13
CA ASN A 231 -17.23 -23.73 -3.05
C ASN A 231 -17.01 -22.22 -3.32
N GLU A 232 -16.17 -21.86 -4.31
CA GLU A 232 -15.93 -20.47 -4.75
C GLU A 232 -16.88 -20.05 -5.90
N LEU A 233 -17.71 -20.96 -6.41
CA LEU A 233 -18.64 -20.70 -7.51
C LEU A 233 -19.64 -19.59 -7.14
N GLU A 234 -19.52 -18.44 -7.80
CA GLU A 234 -20.51 -17.38 -7.72
C GLU A 234 -21.78 -17.81 -8.48
N ALA A 235 -22.96 -17.58 -7.89
CA ALA A 235 -24.20 -17.76 -8.62
C ALA A 235 -24.15 -16.90 -9.91
N PRO A 236 -24.53 -17.43 -11.09
CA PRO A 236 -24.39 -16.74 -12.37
C PRO A 236 -25.33 -15.52 -12.53
N GLU A 237 -26.10 -15.19 -11.50
CA GLU A 237 -27.10 -14.14 -11.51
C GLU A 237 -26.54 -12.80 -11.01
N GLY A 238 -26.68 -11.77 -11.84
CA GLY A 238 -26.37 -10.39 -11.47
C GLY A 238 -25.04 -9.87 -12.01
N THR A 239 -24.60 -8.73 -11.47
CA THR A 239 -23.36 -8.08 -11.88
C THR A 239 -22.15 -8.85 -11.36
N VAL A 240 -21.38 -9.45 -12.28
CA VAL A 240 -20.09 -10.07 -11.97
C VAL A 240 -19.17 -9.06 -11.30
N LYS A 241 -18.62 -9.44 -10.14
CA LYS A 241 -17.73 -8.61 -9.31
C LYS A 241 -16.53 -8.12 -10.13
N LEU A 242 -16.01 -6.94 -9.81
CA LEU A 242 -14.84 -6.34 -10.49
C LEU A 242 -13.61 -7.27 -10.48
N ARG A 243 -13.46 -8.02 -9.40
CA ARG A 243 -12.34 -8.94 -9.14
C ARG A 243 -12.72 -10.42 -9.21
N SER A 244 -13.84 -10.78 -9.85
CA SER A 244 -14.25 -12.18 -9.98
C SER A 244 -13.24 -12.96 -10.84
N LYS A 245 -12.71 -14.07 -10.31
CA LYS A 245 -11.80 -14.99 -11.03
C LYS A 245 -12.46 -15.67 -12.24
N PHE A 246 -13.79 -15.66 -12.29
CA PHE A 246 -14.60 -16.26 -13.34
C PHE A 246 -15.04 -15.24 -14.41
N TYR A 247 -14.59 -13.98 -14.30
CA TYR A 247 -14.85 -12.99 -15.33
C TYR A 247 -13.92 -13.20 -16.52
N LEU A 248 -14.50 -13.55 -17.66
CA LEU A 248 -13.80 -13.55 -18.93
C LEU A 248 -13.87 -12.14 -19.52
N GLN A 249 -12.70 -11.52 -19.65
CA GLN A 249 -12.56 -10.22 -20.33
C GLN A 249 -13.10 -10.33 -21.75
N ARG A 250 -13.86 -9.32 -22.18
CA ARG A 250 -14.41 -9.30 -23.55
C ARG A 250 -13.33 -8.89 -24.53
N GLU A 251 -13.39 -9.43 -25.75
CA GLU A 251 -12.42 -9.14 -26.82
C GLU A 251 -12.19 -7.64 -27.06
N ASN A 252 -13.20 -6.79 -26.85
CA ASN A 252 -13.10 -5.36 -27.05
C ASN A 252 -13.02 -4.54 -25.76
N GLU A 253 -13.00 -5.15 -24.57
CA GLU A 253 -13.13 -4.43 -23.30
C GLU A 253 -12.07 -3.34 -23.09
N ALA A 254 -10.81 -3.65 -23.39
CA ALA A 254 -9.70 -2.70 -23.24
C ALA A 254 -9.92 -1.41 -24.03
N LYS A 255 -10.45 -1.52 -25.26
CA LYS A 255 -10.82 -0.36 -26.10
C LYS A 255 -11.89 0.51 -25.45
N TRP A 256 -12.80 -0.09 -24.68
CA TRP A 256 -13.89 0.64 -24.05
C TRP A 256 -13.44 1.28 -22.74
N LEU A 257 -12.55 0.63 -21.99
CA LEU A 257 -11.90 1.21 -20.81
C LEU A 257 -11.06 2.43 -21.20
N ASP A 258 -10.33 2.36 -22.32
CA ASP A 258 -9.59 3.49 -22.87
C ASP A 258 -10.50 4.65 -23.28
N LYS A 259 -11.59 4.35 -24.01
CA LYS A 259 -12.59 5.36 -24.42
C LYS A 259 -13.23 6.12 -23.26
N VAL A 260 -13.38 5.50 -22.09
CA VAL A 260 -13.95 6.16 -20.90
C VAL A 260 -13.10 7.34 -20.44
N LEU A 261 -11.80 7.32 -20.72
CA LEU A 261 -10.89 8.41 -20.35
C LEU A 261 -11.00 9.62 -21.29
N GLY A 262 -11.64 9.44 -22.46
CA GLY A 262 -11.87 10.50 -23.44
C GLY A 262 -12.86 11.57 -22.98
N TRP A 263 -12.65 12.81 -23.43
CA TRP A 263 -13.55 13.94 -23.15
C TRP A 263 -14.69 14.02 -24.17
N GLY A 264 -15.92 14.29 -23.69
CA GLY A 264 -17.09 14.49 -24.56
C GLY A 264 -17.65 13.20 -25.20
N GLU A 265 -17.17 12.04 -24.78
CA GLU A 265 -17.59 10.75 -25.30
C GLU A 265 -18.94 10.30 -24.71
N THR A 266 -19.78 9.69 -25.54
CA THR A 266 -21.00 8.99 -25.08
C THR A 266 -20.92 7.53 -25.49
N ILE A 267 -20.70 6.66 -24.52
CA ILE A 267 -20.56 5.21 -24.75
C ILE A 267 -21.89 4.52 -24.46
N ARG A 268 -22.41 3.78 -25.44
CA ARG A 268 -23.66 3.03 -25.29
C ARG A 268 -23.37 1.53 -25.23
N VAL A 269 -23.60 0.91 -24.07
CA VAL A 269 -23.51 -0.55 -23.88
C VAL A 269 -24.89 -1.17 -24.14
N LYS A 270 -25.04 -1.91 -25.25
CA LYS A 270 -26.29 -2.65 -25.58
C LYS A 270 -26.07 -4.16 -25.46
N GLY A 271 -27.15 -4.89 -25.17
CA GLY A 271 -27.16 -6.35 -25.07
C GLY A 271 -28.37 -6.86 -24.29
N ALA A 272 -28.75 -8.12 -24.48
CA ALA A 272 -29.86 -8.76 -23.77
C ALA A 272 -29.65 -8.75 -22.24
N HIS A 273 -30.72 -8.95 -21.46
CA HIS A 273 -30.62 -9.07 -20.00
C HIS A 273 -29.58 -10.13 -19.61
N GLN A 274 -28.87 -9.90 -18.51
CA GLN A 274 -27.81 -10.79 -17.99
C GLN A 274 -26.58 -11.00 -18.88
N MET A 275 -26.46 -10.31 -20.02
CA MET A 275 -25.26 -10.32 -20.86
C MET A 275 -24.10 -9.50 -20.29
N GLY A 276 -23.94 -9.40 -18.95
CA GLY A 276 -22.81 -8.74 -18.27
C GLY A 276 -22.60 -7.23 -18.52
N LYS A 277 -23.63 -6.51 -19.00
CA LYS A 277 -23.54 -5.05 -19.28
C LYS A 277 -23.15 -4.24 -18.04
N SER A 278 -23.80 -4.53 -16.91
CA SER A 278 -23.53 -3.87 -15.63
C SER A 278 -22.12 -4.17 -15.14
N SER A 279 -21.58 -5.36 -15.41
CA SER A 279 -20.21 -5.74 -15.07
C SER A 279 -19.17 -4.95 -15.88
N LEU A 280 -19.48 -4.66 -17.15
CA LEU A 280 -18.66 -3.80 -17.99
C LEU A 280 -18.70 -2.34 -17.51
N LEU A 281 -19.90 -1.81 -17.20
CA LEU A 281 -20.07 -0.45 -16.68
C LEU A 281 -19.35 -0.24 -15.34
N ALA A 282 -19.36 -1.23 -14.45
CA ALA A 282 -18.61 -1.19 -13.20
C ALA A 282 -17.10 -1.04 -13.44
N ARG A 283 -16.55 -1.80 -14.40
CA ARG A 283 -15.11 -1.76 -14.75
C ARG A 283 -14.72 -0.43 -15.38
N MET A 284 -15.56 0.11 -16.26
CA MET A 284 -15.41 1.46 -16.82
C MET A 284 -15.37 2.53 -15.73
N HIS A 285 -16.30 2.46 -14.78
CA HIS A 285 -16.35 3.41 -13.67
C HIS A 285 -15.10 3.31 -12.77
N GLN A 286 -14.62 2.10 -12.51
CA GLN A 286 -13.36 1.90 -11.80
C GLN A 286 -12.18 2.51 -12.56
N GLN A 287 -12.10 2.30 -13.87
CA GLN A 287 -11.05 2.87 -14.73
C GLN A 287 -11.02 4.39 -14.66
N ALA A 288 -12.18 5.06 -14.72
CA ALA A 288 -12.28 6.52 -14.58
C ALA A 288 -11.74 7.00 -13.22
N LYS A 289 -12.16 6.34 -12.13
CA LYS A 289 -11.68 6.67 -10.76
C LYS A 289 -10.18 6.45 -10.59
N GLN A 290 -9.63 5.35 -11.10
CA GLN A 290 -8.20 5.05 -11.04
C GLN A 290 -7.36 6.12 -11.76
N ASN A 291 -7.92 6.76 -12.77
CA ASN A 291 -7.30 7.87 -13.50
C ASN A 291 -7.70 9.25 -12.92
N SER A 292 -8.12 9.29 -11.65
CA SER A 292 -8.50 10.53 -10.92
C SER A 292 -9.62 11.36 -11.57
N GLN A 293 -10.45 10.76 -12.42
CA GLN A 293 -11.61 11.44 -12.97
C GLN A 293 -12.77 11.42 -11.96
N ALA A 294 -13.47 12.55 -11.84
CA ALA A 294 -14.72 12.62 -11.10
C ALA A 294 -15.81 11.81 -11.82
N ALA A 295 -16.18 10.66 -11.27
CA ALA A 295 -17.15 9.75 -11.85
C ALA A 295 -18.39 9.61 -10.95
N LEU A 296 -19.58 9.60 -11.57
CA LEU A 296 -20.87 9.39 -10.90
C LEU A 296 -21.60 8.21 -11.55
N TYR A 297 -22.06 7.26 -10.74
CA TYR A 297 -22.87 6.11 -11.19
C TYR A 297 -24.35 6.32 -10.86
N LEU A 298 -25.24 6.03 -11.82
CA LEU A 298 -26.70 6.18 -11.67
C LEU A 298 -27.42 4.95 -12.21
N ASP A 299 -28.33 4.38 -11.41
CA ASP A 299 -29.19 3.27 -11.82
C ASP A 299 -30.62 3.75 -12.05
N PHE A 300 -30.96 4.02 -13.32
CA PHE A 300 -32.29 4.48 -13.72
C PHE A 300 -33.43 3.52 -13.37
N GLN A 301 -33.16 2.24 -13.09
CA GLN A 301 -34.20 1.28 -12.70
C GLN A 301 -34.70 1.50 -11.27
N ARG A 302 -33.94 2.22 -10.44
CA ARG A 302 -34.25 2.48 -9.02
C ARG A 302 -34.83 3.86 -8.76
N LEU A 303 -34.80 4.76 -9.75
CA LEU A 303 -35.42 6.06 -9.60
C LEU A 303 -36.94 5.91 -9.58
N ASP A 304 -37.58 6.63 -8.65
CA ASP A 304 -39.01 6.83 -8.72
C ASP A 304 -39.39 7.48 -10.05
N LYS A 305 -40.48 6.98 -10.66
CA LYS A 305 -40.96 7.48 -11.95
C LYS A 305 -41.25 8.99 -11.94
N THR A 306 -41.49 9.55 -10.75
CA THR A 306 -41.69 10.99 -10.54
C THR A 306 -40.46 11.80 -10.96
N PHE A 307 -39.24 11.33 -10.67
CA PHE A 307 -38.00 11.99 -11.08
C PHE A 307 -37.70 11.85 -12.58
N LEU A 308 -38.32 10.88 -13.23
CA LEU A 308 -38.19 10.63 -14.68
C LEU A 308 -39.31 11.30 -15.50
N SER A 309 -40.24 12.00 -14.84
CA SER A 309 -41.45 12.56 -15.47
C SER A 309 -41.15 13.76 -16.37
N THR A 310 -40.16 14.58 -16.00
CA THR A 310 -39.78 15.79 -16.74
C THR A 310 -38.27 15.97 -16.74
N LEU A 311 -37.76 16.66 -17.76
CA LEU A 311 -36.34 16.99 -17.83
C LEU A 311 -35.90 17.82 -16.62
N ASP A 312 -36.73 18.73 -16.13
CA ASP A 312 -36.40 19.56 -14.96
C ASP A 312 -36.24 18.71 -13.70
N SER A 313 -37.19 17.81 -13.42
CA SER A 313 -37.12 16.91 -12.27
C SER A 313 -35.89 15.99 -12.33
N LEU A 314 -35.58 15.47 -13.52
CA LEU A 314 -34.42 14.60 -13.74
C LEU A 314 -33.10 15.33 -13.50
N LEU A 315 -32.95 16.54 -14.06
CA LEU A 315 -31.72 17.31 -13.91
C LEU A 315 -31.57 17.87 -12.49
N ARG A 316 -32.68 18.17 -11.80
CA ARG A 316 -32.64 18.56 -10.38
C ARG A 316 -32.22 17.40 -9.49
N TYR A 317 -32.74 16.21 -9.75
CA TYR A 317 -32.30 14.98 -9.07
C TYR A 317 -30.82 14.71 -9.32
N LEU A 318 -30.38 14.82 -10.58
CA LEU A 318 -28.98 14.66 -10.96
C LEU A 318 -28.09 15.69 -10.25
N ALA A 319 -28.50 16.96 -10.21
CA ALA A 319 -27.81 18.01 -9.49
C ALA A 319 -27.66 17.67 -8.00
N ALA A 320 -28.73 17.23 -7.35
CA ALA A 320 -28.71 16.81 -5.95
C ALA A 320 -27.74 15.66 -5.70
N ARG A 321 -27.74 14.65 -6.59
CA ARG A 321 -26.79 13.54 -6.56
C ARG A 321 -25.35 14.02 -6.70
N MET A 322 -25.06 14.85 -7.71
CA MET A 322 -23.74 15.42 -7.93
C MET A 322 -23.23 16.20 -6.70
N THR A 323 -24.06 17.07 -6.13
CA THR A 323 -23.67 17.88 -4.96
C THR A 323 -23.43 17.04 -3.71
N LYS A 324 -24.20 15.97 -3.53
CA LYS A 324 -24.05 15.02 -2.42
C LYS A 324 -22.78 14.19 -2.60
N HIS A 325 -22.56 13.65 -3.81
CA HIS A 325 -21.43 12.79 -4.14
C HIS A 325 -20.09 13.49 -3.92
N TRP A 326 -19.97 14.72 -4.39
CA TRP A 326 -18.73 15.51 -4.29
C TRP A 326 -18.68 16.45 -3.08
N ARG A 327 -19.65 16.35 -2.15
CA ARG A 327 -19.73 17.15 -0.91
C ARG A 327 -19.57 18.66 -1.16
N THR A 328 -20.21 19.16 -2.21
CA THR A 328 -20.14 20.59 -2.55
C THR A 328 -20.93 21.43 -1.55
N SER A 329 -20.42 22.60 -1.18
CA SER A 329 -21.00 23.47 -0.13
C SER A 329 -22.32 24.15 -0.51
N ARG A 330 -22.72 24.14 -1.78
CA ARG A 330 -23.95 24.80 -2.26
C ARG A 330 -25.06 23.80 -2.56
N SER A 331 -26.26 24.08 -2.04
CA SER A 331 -27.46 23.28 -2.32
C SER A 331 -27.91 23.45 -3.79
N PRO A 332 -28.36 22.37 -4.47
CA PRO A 332 -29.02 22.44 -5.77
C PRO A 332 -30.19 23.43 -5.84
N ASP A 333 -30.88 23.64 -4.72
CA ASP A 333 -32.05 24.53 -4.64
C ASP A 333 -31.68 25.99 -4.93
N SER A 334 -30.45 26.39 -4.59
CA SER A 334 -29.94 27.74 -4.88
C SER A 334 -29.79 28.02 -6.38
N TYR A 335 -29.61 26.99 -7.21
CA TYR A 335 -29.50 27.11 -8.66
C TYR A 335 -30.87 26.99 -9.35
N TRP A 336 -31.76 26.20 -8.75
CA TRP A 336 -33.11 25.98 -9.27
C TRP A 336 -34.08 27.15 -9.06
N SER A 337 -33.71 28.14 -8.24
CA SER A 337 -34.44 29.40 -8.03
C SER A 337 -34.32 30.40 -9.19
N SER A 338 -33.38 30.17 -10.12
CA SER A 338 -33.18 31.04 -11.29
C SER A 338 -34.24 30.82 -12.39
N SER A 339 -34.50 31.84 -13.21
CA SER A 339 -35.40 31.78 -14.38
C SER A 339 -34.82 30.99 -15.57
N LEU A 340 -33.65 30.37 -15.41
CA LEU A 340 -32.95 29.64 -16.46
C LEU A 340 -33.55 28.26 -16.75
N GLY A 341 -33.26 27.73 -17.94
CA GLY A 341 -33.64 26.37 -18.31
C GLY A 341 -32.88 25.33 -17.47
N ALA A 342 -33.47 24.14 -17.28
CA ALA A 342 -32.91 23.06 -16.45
C ALA A 342 -31.47 22.65 -16.85
N LYS A 343 -31.12 22.75 -18.14
CA LYS A 343 -29.77 22.47 -18.65
C LYS A 343 -28.77 23.53 -18.22
N ASP A 344 -29.15 24.80 -18.30
CA ASP A 344 -28.31 25.94 -17.91
C ASP A 344 -28.09 25.97 -16.39
N LYS A 345 -29.14 25.62 -15.63
CA LYS A 345 -29.08 25.45 -14.17
C LYS A 345 -28.04 24.39 -13.77
N LEU A 346 -28.07 23.23 -14.41
CA LEU A 346 -27.10 22.16 -14.15
C LEU A 346 -25.67 22.54 -14.57
N TYR A 347 -25.52 23.27 -15.69
CA TYR A 347 -24.23 23.75 -16.16
C TYR A 347 -23.55 24.70 -15.16
N GLN A 348 -24.32 25.58 -14.51
CA GLN A 348 -23.80 26.47 -13.46
C GLN A 348 -23.29 25.73 -12.22
N ILE A 349 -23.88 24.59 -11.88
CA ILE A 349 -23.39 23.72 -10.79
C ILE A 349 -22.01 23.18 -11.15
N ARG A 350 -21.82 22.70 -12.39
CA ARG A 350 -20.52 22.20 -12.85
C ARG A 350 -19.42 23.27 -12.74
N LEU A 351 -19.68 24.51 -13.17
CA LEU A 351 -18.67 25.57 -13.17
C LEU A 351 -18.21 26.01 -11.78
N ASN A 352 -19.09 25.91 -10.78
CA ASN A 352 -18.81 26.37 -9.41
C ASN A 352 -18.28 25.27 -8.48
N SER A 353 -18.28 24.00 -8.92
CA SER A 353 -17.77 22.86 -8.15
C SER A 353 -16.27 22.59 -8.35
N TYR A 354 -15.61 23.28 -9.29
CA TYR A 354 -14.17 23.15 -9.61
C TYR A 354 -13.37 24.44 -9.32
N ARG A 355 -13.89 25.34 -8.47
CA ARG A 355 -13.18 26.54 -8.01
C ARG A 355 -12.72 26.41 -6.58
#